data_AF-A0A7N2RBR9-F1
#
_entry.id   AF-A0A7N2RBR9-F1
#
_cell.length_a   1.000
_cell.length_b   1.000
_cell.length_c   1.000
_cell.angle_alpha   90.00
_cell.angle_beta   90.00
_cell.angle_gamma   90.00
#
_symmetry.space_group_name_H-M   'P 1'
#
loop_
_entity.id
_entity.type
_entity.pdbx_description
1 polymer ?
#
loop_
_entity_poly.entity_id
_entity_poly.type
_entity_poly.pdbx_seq_one_letter_code
_entity_poly.pdbx_strand_id
1 'polypeptide(L)'
;MEYSNVVNQSLLPSTEEISNTRDSSPHGFSEISSSYTSASSEKLNSDDMGVEDSLSETLSDEEEPSVSDSESAVSCASYEQFRLFDEGLGLVKLDEGEKVYDIIKRKFMMSFERLGVQASVVSIHKHVYLGVKEQARLNSFQIYAKAVENKCGGNASIKYSWFGGSKEDITKIVSYGFGLHEMSQNNGLYGSGVYLTPDSSPLESACNSPVDKDGLRHLLLTRVIMGKSEVVPIGSEQCQPSSEEFDSGMDNLQTPTKYIVWSTHMNTHTLPEYIVSFRAPPSLAVFVRTKRQPCEPTSPWMPFPVLISELSKFLPPQSVSLIRKHHEAHKERKLSRNELIQRLRHLAGDRLLIAIIKSFRTKQLKARTGLK
;
A
#
# COMPACT_ATOMS: atom_id res chain seq x y z
N MET A 1 47.85 -23.03 -54.64
CA MET A 1 46.73 -22.06 -54.64
C MET A 1 45.73 -22.55 -53.63
N GLU A 2 45.46 -21.69 -52.66
CA GLU A 2 44.53 -21.81 -51.52
C GLU A 2 43.11 -22.21 -52.00
N TYR A 3 42.26 -22.86 -51.20
CA TYR A 3 41.59 -22.25 -50.06
C TYR A 3 41.17 -23.24 -48.97
N SER A 4 41.23 -22.70 -47.74
CA SER A 4 41.00 -23.26 -46.43
C SER A 4 39.51 -23.40 -46.07
N ASN A 5 39.16 -24.41 -45.28
CA ASN A 5 38.08 -24.37 -44.29
C ASN A 5 38.53 -25.21 -43.08
N VAL A 6 38.75 -24.55 -41.94
CA VAL A 6 39.19 -25.18 -40.68
C VAL A 6 37.98 -25.43 -39.79
N VAL A 7 38.01 -26.63 -39.25
CA VAL A 7 37.03 -27.31 -38.41
C VAL A 7 37.08 -26.81 -36.95
N ASN A 8 35.91 -26.85 -36.31
CA ASN A 8 35.69 -26.76 -34.86
C ASN A 8 36.71 -27.54 -34.02
N GLN A 9 37.18 -26.94 -32.93
CA GLN A 9 37.40 -27.68 -31.69
C GLN A 9 37.32 -26.78 -30.45
N SER A 10 36.49 -27.24 -29.52
CA SER A 10 36.42 -27.01 -28.08
C SER A 10 37.60 -26.29 -27.41
N LEU A 11 37.29 -25.32 -26.54
CA LEU A 11 38.03 -25.01 -25.31
C LEU A 11 37.10 -24.27 -24.34
N LEU A 12 36.94 -24.84 -23.13
CA LEU A 12 36.45 -24.14 -21.94
C LEU A 12 37.42 -23.00 -21.56
N PRO A 13 36.90 -21.89 -21.01
CA PRO A 13 37.61 -21.15 -19.96
C PRO A 13 36.69 -20.99 -18.73
N SER A 14 37.09 -21.52 -17.57
CA SER A 14 37.88 -20.84 -16.53
C SER A 14 37.10 -19.78 -15.75
N THR A 15 36.90 -20.09 -14.47
CA THR A 15 36.50 -19.21 -13.36
C THR A 15 37.21 -17.86 -13.40
N GLU A 16 36.44 -16.79 -13.53
CA GLU A 16 36.80 -15.46 -13.02
C GLU A 16 35.62 -14.86 -12.25
N GLU A 17 35.98 -14.33 -11.09
CA GLU A 17 35.13 -13.67 -10.11
C GLU A 17 34.40 -12.48 -10.73
N ILE A 18 33.06 -12.49 -10.65
CA ILE A 18 32.28 -11.28 -10.86
C ILE A 18 31.62 -10.91 -9.54
N SER A 19 32.15 -9.82 -8.99
CA SER A 19 31.74 -9.08 -7.81
C SER A 19 30.23 -9.12 -7.54
N ASN A 20 29.86 -9.76 -6.43
CA ASN A 20 28.58 -9.58 -5.74
C ASN A 20 28.45 -8.12 -5.28
N THR A 21 27.90 -7.26 -6.14
CA THR A 21 27.33 -5.99 -5.69
C THR A 21 25.96 -6.31 -5.07
N ARG A 22 25.99 -6.60 -3.77
CA ARG A 22 24.80 -6.50 -2.92
C ARG A 22 24.32 -5.06 -2.99
N ASP A 23 23.25 -4.82 -3.73
CA ASP A 23 22.53 -3.55 -3.67
C ASP A 23 21.71 -3.51 -2.37
N SER A 24 22.42 -3.42 -1.25
CA SER A 24 21.86 -3.17 0.07
C SER A 24 21.61 -1.68 0.20
N SER A 25 20.49 -1.23 -0.35
CA SER A 25 20.00 0.13 -0.10
C SER A 25 19.63 0.24 1.39
N PRO A 26 20.19 1.19 2.17
CA PRO A 26 20.02 1.28 3.63
C PRO A 26 18.65 1.81 4.06
N HIS A 27 17.63 1.73 3.20
CA HIS A 27 16.37 2.48 3.34
C HIS A 27 15.11 1.62 3.54
N GLY A 28 15.17 0.29 3.37
CA GLY A 28 13.99 -0.59 3.50
C GLY A 28 13.84 -1.27 4.87
N PHE A 29 12.65 -1.73 5.24
CA PHE A 29 12.38 -2.58 6.44
C PHE A 29 12.96 -4.02 6.38
N SER A 30 13.94 -4.29 5.53
CA SER A 30 14.56 -5.61 5.35
C SER A 30 15.12 -6.21 6.66
N GLU A 31 15.61 -5.36 7.57
CA GLU A 31 16.14 -5.76 8.89
C GLU A 31 15.10 -6.38 9.83
N ILE A 32 13.79 -6.13 9.63
CA ILE A 32 12.73 -6.76 10.43
C ILE A 32 12.58 -8.25 10.07
N SER A 33 12.94 -8.63 8.83
CA SER A 33 12.77 -10.01 8.36
C SER A 33 13.84 -10.97 8.86
N SER A 34 15.04 -10.48 9.21
CA SER A 34 16.18 -11.33 9.58
C SER A 34 16.11 -11.97 10.97
N SER A 35 15.12 -11.63 11.80
CA SER A 35 15.01 -12.15 13.17
C SER A 35 14.16 -13.43 13.30
N TYR A 36 13.59 -13.96 12.21
CA TYR A 36 12.57 -15.02 12.29
C TYR A 36 12.86 -16.32 11.52
N THR A 37 14.07 -16.48 10.95
CA THR A 37 14.46 -17.72 10.22
C THR A 37 15.17 -18.77 11.08
N SER A 38 15.11 -18.68 12.41
CA SER A 38 15.83 -19.62 13.29
C SER A 38 15.00 -20.01 14.51
N ALA A 39 13.86 -20.65 14.28
CA ALA A 39 13.26 -21.60 15.22
C ALA A 39 12.13 -22.34 14.52
N SER A 40 12.00 -23.64 14.83
CA SER A 40 10.86 -24.50 14.52
C SER A 40 10.92 -25.24 13.18
N SER A 41 11.88 -26.14 13.06
CA SER A 41 11.71 -27.36 12.26
C SER A 41 12.28 -28.55 13.03
N GLU A 42 11.54 -29.04 14.02
CA GLU A 42 11.73 -30.39 14.55
C GLU A 42 10.59 -31.27 14.04
N LYS A 43 11.01 -32.30 13.29
CA LYS A 43 10.20 -33.38 12.74
C LYS A 43 9.74 -34.29 13.87
N LEU A 44 8.47 -34.68 13.85
CA LEU A 44 8.02 -35.95 14.40
C LEU A 44 7.20 -36.68 13.34
N ASN A 45 7.76 -37.76 12.81
CA ASN A 45 7.03 -38.83 12.15
C ASN A 45 6.74 -39.90 13.21
N SER A 46 5.51 -40.41 13.25
CA SER A 46 5.23 -41.85 13.10
C SER A 46 3.74 -42.12 13.18
N ASP A 47 3.30 -42.96 12.26
CA ASP A 47 1.96 -43.50 12.05
C ASP A 47 1.43 -44.32 13.25
N ASP A 48 0.11 -44.43 13.42
CA ASP A 48 -0.63 -45.71 13.39
C ASP A 48 -2.17 -45.50 13.47
N MET A 49 -2.92 -46.37 12.79
CA MET A 49 -4.37 -46.34 12.58
C MET A 49 -5.09 -47.51 13.27
N GLY A 50 -6.28 -47.25 13.81
CA GLY A 50 -7.38 -48.22 14.03
C GLY A 50 -7.43 -48.86 15.42
N VAL A 51 -8.57 -49.25 16.03
CA VAL A 51 -9.98 -49.42 15.62
C VAL A 51 -10.84 -49.48 16.92
N GLU A 52 -12.11 -49.04 16.82
CA GLU A 52 -13.35 -49.25 17.63
C GLU A 52 -13.35 -50.01 18.98
N ASP A 53 -13.97 -49.47 20.05
CA ASP A 53 -15.39 -49.48 20.50
C ASP A 53 -15.79 -50.72 21.32
N SER A 54 -16.27 -50.50 22.55
CA SER A 54 -17.29 -51.30 23.28
C SER A 54 -17.50 -50.85 24.73
N LEU A 55 -18.66 -50.22 24.94
CA LEU A 55 -19.61 -50.20 26.07
C LEU A 55 -19.31 -50.97 27.38
N SER A 56 -19.62 -50.35 28.53
CA SER A 56 -20.65 -50.83 29.48
C SER A 56 -20.94 -49.83 30.62
N GLU A 57 -22.21 -49.83 31.05
CA GLU A 57 -22.86 -48.99 32.06
C GLU A 57 -22.48 -49.33 33.52
N THR A 58 -22.67 -48.39 34.46
CA THR A 58 -23.53 -48.57 35.65
C THR A 58 -23.66 -47.30 36.51
N LEU A 59 -24.83 -47.20 37.15
CA LEU A 59 -25.46 -46.11 37.89
C LEU A 59 -24.86 -45.90 39.30
N SER A 60 -24.86 -44.68 39.82
CA SER A 60 -25.86 -44.18 40.80
C SER A 60 -25.37 -42.93 41.58
N ASP A 61 -26.35 -42.17 42.04
CA ASP A 61 -26.37 -40.83 42.64
C ASP A 61 -25.49 -40.59 43.89
N GLU A 62 -25.22 -39.31 44.21
CA GLU A 62 -25.64 -38.63 45.46
C GLU A 62 -24.94 -37.25 45.63
N GLU A 63 -25.59 -36.38 46.38
CA GLU A 63 -25.49 -34.92 46.43
C GLU A 63 -24.26 -34.34 47.16
N GLU A 64 -23.88 -33.12 46.75
CA GLU A 64 -23.04 -32.14 47.46
C GLU A 64 -23.67 -31.70 48.81
N PRO A 65 -22.88 -31.27 49.84
CA PRO A 65 -22.56 -29.83 49.91
C PRO A 65 -21.25 -29.42 50.63
N SER A 66 -20.65 -28.33 50.11
CA SER A 66 -20.04 -27.16 50.78
C SER A 66 -19.04 -27.37 51.94
N VAL A 67 -17.85 -26.76 51.90
CA VAL A 67 -17.47 -25.43 52.46
C VAL A 67 -15.96 -25.23 52.24
N SER A 68 -15.50 -24.09 51.74
CA SER A 68 -14.28 -23.40 52.24
C SER A 68 -14.03 -22.09 51.48
N ASP A 69 -14.50 -20.99 52.04
CA ASP A 69 -14.12 -19.63 51.67
C ASP A 69 -12.70 -19.34 52.15
N SER A 70 -11.79 -18.95 51.25
CA SER A 70 -10.77 -17.90 51.47
C SER A 70 -9.69 -17.95 50.38
N GLU A 71 -9.84 -17.13 49.34
CA GLU A 71 -8.68 -16.55 48.67
C GLU A 71 -8.89 -15.04 48.53
N SER A 72 -8.04 -14.29 49.21
CA SER A 72 -8.03 -12.83 49.21
C SER A 72 -7.62 -12.32 47.83
N ALA A 73 -8.59 -11.84 47.05
CA ALA A 73 -8.31 -11.05 45.86
C ALA A 73 -7.81 -9.66 46.29
N VAL A 74 -6.48 -9.48 46.31
CA VAL A 74 -5.87 -8.16 46.23
C VAL A 74 -6.16 -7.64 44.82
N SER A 75 -7.30 -6.97 44.65
CA SER A 75 -7.56 -6.14 43.47
C SER A 75 -6.65 -4.92 43.56
N CYS A 76 -5.40 -5.10 43.12
CA CYS A 76 -4.58 -3.98 42.72
C CYS A 76 -5.25 -3.41 41.48
N ALA A 77 -5.89 -2.25 41.64
CA ALA A 77 -6.47 -1.48 40.57
C ALA A 77 -5.38 -1.23 39.50
N SER A 78 -5.34 -2.09 38.48
CA SER A 78 -4.54 -1.83 37.30
C SER A 78 -5.21 -0.64 36.62
N TYR A 79 -4.47 0.46 36.61
CA TYR A 79 -4.51 1.51 35.60
C TYR A 79 -5.20 0.97 34.34
N GLU A 80 -6.39 1.50 34.02
CA GLU A 80 -7.09 1.15 32.80
C GLU A 80 -6.15 1.43 31.62
N GLN A 81 -5.42 0.40 31.21
CA GLN A 81 -4.57 0.42 30.05
C GLN A 81 -5.51 0.69 28.89
N PHE A 82 -5.48 1.90 28.33
CA PHE A 82 -6.32 2.31 27.21
C PHE A 82 -6.24 1.25 26.10
N ARG A 83 -7.24 0.37 26.01
CA ARG A 83 -7.27 -0.71 25.02
C ARG A 83 -7.69 -0.10 23.69
N LEU A 84 -6.70 0.29 22.89
CA LEU A 84 -6.96 0.94 21.61
C LEU A 84 -7.65 0.01 20.61
N PHE A 85 -7.41 -1.29 20.69
CA PHE A 85 -8.00 -2.32 19.84
C PHE A 85 -8.58 -3.44 20.70
N ASP A 86 -9.57 -4.16 20.15
CA ASP A 86 -10.24 -5.28 20.80
C ASP A 86 -9.28 -6.47 21.00
N GLU A 87 -9.41 -7.21 22.11
CA GLU A 87 -8.59 -8.38 22.44
C GLU A 87 -8.75 -9.50 21.40
N GLY A 88 -9.91 -9.60 20.75
CA GLY A 88 -10.21 -10.61 19.75
C GLY A 88 -9.49 -10.43 18.41
N LEU A 89 -8.69 -9.38 18.22
CA LEU A 89 -8.02 -9.06 16.94
C LEU A 89 -6.62 -9.66 16.80
N GLY A 90 -6.14 -10.42 17.79
CA GLY A 90 -4.79 -11.00 17.75
C GLY A 90 -3.69 -9.94 17.68
N LEU A 91 -3.91 -8.77 18.30
CA LEU A 91 -2.98 -7.64 18.30
C LEU A 91 -2.31 -7.51 19.67
N VAL A 92 -0.98 -7.48 19.68
CA VAL A 92 -0.18 -7.23 20.89
C VAL A 92 0.51 -5.88 20.74
N LYS A 93 0.34 -5.01 21.74
CA LYS A 93 1.05 -3.74 21.81
C LYS A 93 2.53 -4.02 22.04
N LEU A 94 3.39 -3.44 21.21
CA LEU A 94 4.85 -3.50 21.41
C LEU A 94 5.26 -2.48 22.48
N ASP A 95 6.22 -2.87 23.31
CA ASP A 95 6.80 -2.03 24.35
C ASP A 95 7.83 -1.06 23.75
N GLU A 96 7.94 0.13 24.36
CA GLU A 96 8.99 1.08 23.98
C GLU A 96 10.37 0.52 24.34
N GLY A 97 11.33 0.60 23.42
CA GLY A 97 12.66 -0.01 23.57
C GLY A 97 12.78 -1.41 22.95
N GLU A 98 11.68 -2.04 22.53
CA GLU A 98 11.78 -3.17 21.63
C GLU A 98 12.39 -2.76 20.29
N LYS A 99 13.33 -3.57 19.77
CA LYS A 99 14.04 -3.25 18.51
C LYS A 99 13.07 -2.96 17.35
N VAL A 100 12.01 -3.77 17.22
CA VAL A 100 11.01 -3.62 16.15
C VAL A 100 10.21 -2.34 16.32
N TYR A 101 9.79 -2.02 17.56
CA TYR A 101 9.11 -0.78 17.88
C TYR A 101 9.95 0.43 17.47
N ASP A 102 11.22 0.45 17.88
CA ASP A 102 12.12 1.57 17.60
C ASP A 102 12.40 1.76 16.11
N ILE A 103 12.55 0.66 15.36
CA ILE A 103 12.76 0.72 13.90
C ILE A 103 11.54 1.32 13.20
N ILE A 104 10.33 0.86 13.54
CA ILE A 104 9.08 1.35 12.94
C ILE A 104 8.85 2.81 13.33
N LYS A 105 8.95 3.14 14.62
CA LYS A 105 8.78 4.51 15.14
C LYS A 105 9.75 5.47 14.46
N ARG A 106 11.05 5.13 14.41
CA ARG A 106 12.08 5.97 13.78
C ARG A 106 11.78 6.22 12.31
N LYS A 107 11.57 5.17 11.52
CA LYS A 107 11.32 5.29 10.07
C LYS A 107 10.05 6.08 9.75
N PHE A 108 8.99 5.84 10.53
CA PHE A 108 7.77 6.60 10.43
C PHE A 108 8.01 8.09 10.72
N MET A 109 8.62 8.42 11.86
CA MET A 109 8.84 9.79 12.32
C MET A 109 9.79 10.60 11.44
N MET A 110 10.83 9.97 10.87
CA MET A 110 11.76 10.63 9.94
C MET A 110 11.05 11.35 8.79
N SER A 111 9.92 10.82 8.30
CA SER A 111 9.17 11.46 7.22
C SER A 111 8.47 12.75 7.66
N PHE A 112 8.01 12.82 8.92
CA PHE A 112 7.36 14.00 9.48
C PHE A 112 8.38 15.08 9.86
N GLU A 113 9.50 14.67 10.46
CA GLU A 113 10.61 15.55 10.83
C GLU A 113 11.18 16.29 9.62
N ARG A 114 11.37 15.60 8.50
CA ARG A 114 11.83 16.20 7.23
C ARG A 114 10.93 17.32 6.71
N LEU A 115 9.63 17.29 7.03
CA LEU A 115 8.68 18.34 6.66
C LEU A 115 8.45 19.38 7.77
N GLY A 116 9.03 19.16 8.95
CA GLY A 116 8.79 19.97 10.14
C GLY A 116 7.36 19.85 10.66
N VAL A 117 6.73 18.69 10.47
CA VAL A 117 5.39 18.41 11.00
C VAL A 117 5.52 17.81 12.39
N GLN A 118 4.87 18.44 13.37
CA GLN A 118 4.82 17.93 14.75
C GLN A 118 3.86 16.74 14.83
N ALA A 119 4.40 15.53 14.90
CA ALA A 119 3.63 14.29 15.07
C ALA A 119 4.21 13.47 16.23
N SER A 120 3.42 12.56 16.77
CA SER A 120 3.87 11.65 17.83
C SER A 120 3.23 10.28 17.67
N VAL A 121 4.05 9.23 17.64
CA VAL A 121 3.55 7.84 17.73
C VAL A 121 3.06 7.58 19.16
N VAL A 122 1.83 7.07 19.27
CA VAL A 122 1.18 6.74 20.55
C VAL A 122 1.31 5.26 20.88
N SER A 123 1.20 4.40 19.86
CA SER A 123 1.34 2.96 20.04
C SER A 123 1.62 2.26 18.72
N ILE A 124 2.35 1.15 18.78
CA ILE A 124 2.51 0.22 17.67
C ILE A 124 2.00 -1.13 18.15
N HIS A 125 1.04 -1.70 17.43
CA HIS A 125 0.53 -3.04 17.69
C HIS A 125 1.04 -3.98 16.61
N LYS A 126 1.50 -5.16 17.01
CA LYS A 126 1.89 -6.25 16.13
C LYS A 126 0.79 -7.29 16.08
N HIS A 127 0.51 -7.79 14.89
CA HIS A 127 -0.39 -8.90 14.69
C HIS A 127 0.37 -10.22 14.96
N VAL A 128 -0.17 -11.06 15.87
CA VAL A 128 0.49 -12.30 16.33
C VAL A 128 -0.06 -13.57 15.70
N TYR A 129 -1.11 -13.48 14.89
CA TYR A 129 -1.68 -14.57 14.08
C TYR A 129 -1.98 -15.87 14.86
N LEU A 130 -2.51 -15.76 16.08
CA LEU A 130 -2.76 -16.93 16.94
C LEU A 130 -4.06 -17.66 16.58
N GLY A 131 -5.01 -16.99 15.91
CA GLY A 131 -6.28 -17.57 15.52
C GLY A 131 -6.18 -18.45 14.26
N VAL A 132 -7.01 -19.49 14.17
CA VAL A 132 -7.05 -20.42 13.02
C VAL A 132 -7.21 -19.69 11.67
N LYS A 133 -8.07 -18.66 11.63
CA LYS A 133 -8.30 -17.86 10.42
C LYS A 133 -7.08 -17.00 10.05
N GLU A 134 -6.40 -16.47 11.06
CA GLU A 134 -5.21 -15.63 10.89
C GLU A 134 -4.04 -16.48 10.39
N GLN A 135 -3.85 -17.66 10.99
CA GLN A 135 -2.86 -18.64 10.56
C GLN A 135 -3.11 -19.11 9.12
N ALA A 136 -4.38 -19.34 8.74
CA ALA A 136 -4.73 -19.66 7.36
C ALA A 136 -4.34 -18.54 6.38
N ARG A 137 -4.54 -17.27 6.75
CA ARG A 137 -4.12 -16.12 5.93
C ARG A 137 -2.59 -16.01 5.84
N LEU A 138 -1.88 -16.18 6.96
CA LEU A 138 -0.42 -16.18 6.98
C LEU A 138 0.15 -17.29 6.10
N ASN A 139 -0.37 -18.52 6.23
CA ASN A 139 0.05 -19.67 5.44
C ASN A 139 -0.26 -19.45 3.94
N SER A 140 -1.45 -18.92 3.62
CA SER A 140 -1.81 -18.58 2.24
C SER A 140 -0.82 -17.57 1.64
N PHE A 141 -0.52 -16.49 2.37
CA PHE A 141 0.47 -15.50 1.94
C PHE A 141 1.84 -16.12 1.70
N GLN A 142 2.31 -17.02 2.57
CA GLN A 142 3.58 -17.72 2.41
C GLN A 142 3.60 -18.62 1.17
N ILE A 143 2.50 -19.33 0.89
CA ILE A 143 2.36 -20.17 -0.31
C ILE A 143 2.42 -19.32 -1.58
N TYR A 144 1.67 -18.21 -1.64
CA TYR A 144 1.72 -17.30 -2.78
C TYR A 144 3.07 -16.64 -2.93
N ALA A 145 3.72 -16.24 -1.83
CA ALA A 145 5.09 -15.71 -1.88
C ALA A 145 6.04 -16.71 -2.52
N LYS A 146 5.96 -17.99 -2.13
CA LYS A 146 6.80 -19.04 -2.72
C LYS A 146 6.49 -19.27 -4.21
N ALA A 147 5.22 -19.23 -4.59
CA ALA A 147 4.82 -19.37 -5.99
C ALA A 147 5.37 -18.22 -6.85
N VAL A 148 5.26 -16.97 -6.39
CA VAL A 148 5.80 -15.79 -7.09
C VAL A 148 7.33 -15.82 -7.12
N GLU A 149 7.98 -16.25 -6.04
CA GLU A 149 9.43 -16.45 -5.99
C GLU A 149 9.91 -17.39 -7.10
N ASN A 150 9.25 -18.56 -7.23
CA ASN A 150 9.57 -19.54 -8.26
C ASN A 150 9.33 -18.99 -9.67
N LYS A 151 8.24 -18.23 -9.87
CA LYS A 151 7.89 -17.59 -11.14
C LYS A 151 8.89 -16.50 -11.55
N CYS A 152 9.39 -15.72 -10.58
CA CYS A 152 10.18 -14.50 -10.81
C CYS A 152 11.70 -14.71 -10.67
N GLY A 153 12.20 -15.92 -10.93
CA GLY A 153 13.65 -16.19 -10.92
C GLY A 153 14.28 -16.20 -9.52
N GLY A 154 13.51 -16.60 -8.49
CA GLY A 154 14.01 -16.78 -7.13
C GLY A 154 13.79 -15.60 -6.19
N ASN A 155 12.95 -14.61 -6.56
CA ASN A 155 12.62 -13.48 -5.67
C ASN A 155 11.16 -13.05 -5.83
N ALA A 156 10.39 -13.13 -4.75
CA ALA A 156 8.98 -12.69 -4.73
C ALA A 156 8.79 -11.17 -4.62
N SER A 157 9.87 -10.38 -4.47
CA SER A 157 9.83 -8.93 -4.29
C SER A 157 8.88 -8.53 -3.16
N ILE A 158 9.03 -9.17 -1.99
CA ILE A 158 8.21 -8.85 -0.82
C ILE A 158 8.64 -7.49 -0.27
N LYS A 159 7.71 -6.55 -0.20
CA LYS A 159 7.95 -5.19 0.29
C LYS A 159 7.03 -4.86 1.45
N TYR A 160 7.47 -3.93 2.31
CA TYR A 160 6.58 -3.27 3.25
C TYR A 160 5.90 -2.08 2.58
N SER A 161 4.68 -1.78 3.03
CA SER A 161 3.90 -0.65 2.53
C SER A 161 2.88 -0.16 3.57
N TRP A 162 2.43 1.07 3.39
CA TRP A 162 1.49 1.73 4.28
C TRP A 162 0.11 1.86 3.66
N PHE A 163 -0.90 1.43 4.40
CA PHE A 163 -2.30 1.74 4.15
C PHE A 163 -2.82 2.72 5.21
N GLY A 164 -3.54 3.75 4.78
CA GLY A 164 -4.19 4.70 5.68
C GLY A 164 -5.69 4.59 5.56
N GLY A 165 -6.38 4.43 6.69
CA GLY A 165 -7.82 4.29 6.75
C GLY A 165 -8.36 4.68 8.12
N SER A 166 -9.68 4.58 8.29
CA SER A 166 -10.30 4.74 9.61
C SER A 166 -9.91 3.60 10.55
N LYS A 167 -10.11 3.82 11.85
CA LYS A 167 -9.87 2.77 12.86
C LYS A 167 -10.73 1.54 12.58
N GLU A 168 -11.98 1.77 12.18
CA GLU A 168 -12.97 0.76 11.85
C GLU A 168 -12.55 -0.02 10.60
N ASP A 169 -12.10 0.66 9.55
CA ASP A 169 -11.64 -0.01 8.32
C ASP A 169 -10.39 -0.85 8.57
N ILE A 170 -9.39 -0.31 9.28
CA ILE A 170 -8.18 -1.07 9.62
C ILE A 170 -8.53 -2.30 10.46
N THR A 171 -9.43 -2.15 11.42
CA THR A 171 -9.89 -3.27 12.25
C THR A 171 -10.56 -4.35 11.40
N LYS A 172 -11.45 -3.96 10.48
CA LYS A 172 -12.09 -4.89 9.53
C LYS A 172 -11.07 -5.57 8.63
N ILE A 173 -10.07 -4.84 8.13
CA ILE A 173 -9.00 -5.41 7.28
C ILE A 173 -8.20 -6.45 8.05
N VAL A 174 -7.87 -6.19 9.32
CA VAL A 174 -7.16 -7.16 10.16
C VAL A 174 -8.03 -8.40 10.41
N SER A 175 -9.32 -8.24 10.70
CA SER A 175 -10.21 -9.39 10.93
C SER A 175 -10.51 -10.20 9.67
N TYR A 176 -10.81 -9.53 8.55
CA TYR A 176 -11.46 -10.15 7.38
C TYR A 176 -10.66 -10.04 6.07
N GLY A 177 -9.58 -9.26 6.05
CA GLY A 177 -8.85 -8.92 4.83
C GLY A 177 -9.40 -7.67 4.14
N PHE A 178 -8.76 -7.27 3.05
CA PHE A 178 -9.21 -6.15 2.23
C PHE A 178 -10.51 -6.49 1.48
N GLY A 179 -11.42 -5.52 1.39
CA GLY A 179 -12.72 -5.66 0.75
C GLY A 179 -12.95 -4.65 -0.38
N LEU A 180 -14.19 -4.65 -0.91
CA LEU A 180 -14.63 -3.77 -1.99
C LEU A 180 -14.64 -2.29 -1.61
N HIS A 181 -14.88 -1.98 -0.33
CA HIS A 181 -14.96 -0.61 0.13
C HIS A 181 -13.59 0.09 0.03
N GLU A 182 -12.53 -0.60 0.43
CA GLU A 182 -11.15 -0.11 0.44
C GLU A 182 -10.63 0.17 -0.99
N MET A 183 -11.11 -0.60 -1.98
CA MET A 183 -10.78 -0.39 -3.39
C MET A 183 -11.35 0.93 -3.97
N SER A 184 -12.41 1.46 -3.37
CA SER A 184 -13.07 2.68 -3.85
C SER A 184 -12.42 3.99 -3.37
N GLN A 185 -11.53 3.92 -2.36
CA GLN A 185 -11.00 5.12 -1.67
C GLN A 185 -10.00 5.95 -2.52
N ASN A 186 -9.50 5.43 -3.65
CA ASN A 186 -8.55 6.13 -4.53
C ASN A 186 -9.09 6.49 -5.91
N ASN A 187 -10.41 6.58 -6.08
CA ASN A 187 -11.07 6.96 -7.33
C ASN A 187 -10.69 6.08 -8.55
N GLY A 188 -10.13 4.88 -8.34
CA GLY A 188 -9.72 3.97 -9.41
C GLY A 188 -8.70 4.57 -10.38
N LEU A 189 -7.85 5.51 -9.95
CA LEU A 189 -6.92 6.22 -10.84
C LEU A 189 -5.98 5.28 -11.61
N TYR A 190 -5.64 4.13 -11.04
CA TYR A 190 -4.75 3.12 -11.62
C TYR A 190 -5.45 1.74 -11.65
N GLY A 191 -6.75 1.71 -11.94
CA GLY A 191 -7.53 0.47 -11.96
C GLY A 191 -8.12 0.08 -10.60
N SER A 192 -8.67 -1.13 -10.55
CA SER A 192 -9.37 -1.72 -9.41
C SER A 192 -8.43 -2.59 -8.59
N GLY A 193 -8.16 -2.18 -7.36
CA GLY A 193 -7.28 -2.90 -6.44
C GLY A 193 -7.06 -2.13 -5.14
N VAL A 194 -6.21 -2.68 -4.29
CA VAL A 194 -5.75 -2.03 -3.06
C VAL A 194 -4.53 -1.17 -3.37
N TYR A 195 -4.57 0.07 -2.92
CA TYR A 195 -3.55 1.07 -3.15
C TYR A 195 -2.76 1.27 -1.87
N LEU A 196 -1.45 1.05 -1.95
CA LEU A 196 -0.54 1.12 -0.81
C LEU A 196 0.57 2.10 -1.16
N THR A 197 1.11 2.79 -0.17
CA THR A 197 2.29 3.63 -0.37
C THR A 197 3.54 2.88 0.07
N PRO A 198 4.69 3.06 -0.60
CA PRO A 198 5.94 2.41 -0.18
C PRO A 198 6.29 2.72 1.27
N ASP A 199 7.00 1.80 1.92
CA ASP A 199 7.47 1.96 3.30
C ASP A 199 8.26 3.27 3.56
N SER A 200 9.00 3.72 2.55
CA SER A 200 9.76 4.97 2.55
C SER A 200 8.92 6.25 2.49
N SER A 201 7.61 6.16 2.26
CA SER A 201 6.73 7.33 2.06
C SER A 201 5.37 7.22 2.81
N PRO A 202 5.37 7.12 4.17
CA PRO A 202 4.14 7.00 4.97
C PRO A 202 3.22 8.21 4.93
N LEU A 203 3.74 9.39 4.56
CA LEU A 203 3.02 10.68 4.70
C LEU A 203 1.70 10.73 3.94
N GLU A 204 1.64 10.13 2.75
CA GLU A 204 0.41 10.17 1.96
C GLU A 204 -0.67 9.28 2.58
N SER A 205 -0.33 8.06 2.99
CA SER A 205 -1.24 7.22 3.78
C SER A 205 -1.65 7.92 5.08
N ALA A 206 -0.73 8.61 5.76
CA ALA A 206 -1.01 9.39 6.97
C ALA A 206 -2.02 10.53 6.72
N CYS A 207 -1.96 11.17 5.55
CA CYS A 207 -2.92 12.21 5.16
C CYS A 207 -4.32 11.65 4.88
N ASN A 208 -4.39 10.40 4.41
CA ASN A 208 -5.65 9.73 4.08
C ASN A 208 -6.31 9.05 5.28
N SER A 209 -5.58 8.81 6.38
CA SER A 209 -6.14 8.27 7.62
C SER A 209 -6.93 9.35 8.38
N PRO A 210 -8.26 9.23 8.55
CA PRO A 210 -9.06 10.19 9.32
C PRO A 210 -8.73 10.14 10.82
N VAL A 211 -9.07 11.22 11.53
CA VAL A 211 -8.92 11.31 12.98
C VAL A 211 -10.10 10.62 13.65
N ASP A 212 -9.83 9.74 14.62
CA ASP A 212 -10.84 9.06 15.43
C ASP A 212 -11.37 9.93 16.58
N LYS A 213 -12.29 9.37 17.37
CA LYS A 213 -12.88 10.04 18.55
C LYS A 213 -11.85 10.43 19.62
N ASP A 214 -10.71 9.74 19.69
CA ASP A 214 -9.65 9.94 20.67
C ASP A 214 -8.57 10.91 20.15
N GLY A 215 -8.77 11.47 18.96
CA GLY A 215 -7.83 12.38 18.30
C GLY A 215 -6.63 11.66 17.69
N LEU A 216 -6.74 10.35 17.43
CA LEU A 216 -5.71 9.50 16.85
C LEU A 216 -5.96 9.26 15.37
N ARG A 217 -4.88 9.03 14.63
CA ARG A 217 -4.90 8.48 13.28
C ARG A 217 -4.24 7.11 13.31
N HIS A 218 -4.63 6.25 12.38
CA HIS A 218 -4.17 4.87 12.34
C HIS A 218 -3.66 4.51 10.94
N LEU A 219 -2.47 3.91 10.90
CA LEU A 219 -1.91 3.32 9.69
C LEU A 219 -1.71 1.84 9.87
N LEU A 220 -1.92 1.11 8.79
CA LEU A 220 -1.60 -0.30 8.69
C LEU A 220 -0.30 -0.46 7.90
N LEU A 221 0.70 -1.08 8.51
CA LEU A 221 1.93 -1.53 7.86
C LEU A 221 1.73 -2.98 7.40
N THR A 222 1.78 -3.18 6.09
CA THR A 222 1.53 -4.48 5.45
C THR A 222 2.77 -5.00 4.76
N ARG A 223 2.96 -6.33 4.74
CA ARG A 223 3.82 -6.99 3.74
C ARG A 223 3.02 -7.22 2.47
N VAL A 224 3.67 -7.02 1.33
CA VAL A 224 3.07 -7.15 0.02
C VAL A 224 3.99 -7.92 -0.90
N ILE A 225 3.46 -8.93 -1.58
CA ILE A 225 4.16 -9.64 -2.65
C ILE A 225 4.00 -8.80 -3.92
N MET A 226 5.08 -8.13 -4.34
CA MET A 226 5.03 -7.33 -5.57
C MET A 226 5.36 -8.15 -6.82
N GLY A 227 6.16 -9.21 -6.71
CA GLY A 227 6.64 -9.97 -7.87
C GLY A 227 7.22 -9.07 -8.96
N LYS A 228 6.88 -9.36 -10.21
CA LYS A 228 7.16 -8.51 -11.35
C LYS A 228 6.04 -7.49 -11.55
N SER A 229 6.37 -6.22 -11.33
CA SER A 229 5.39 -5.13 -11.41
C SER A 229 5.31 -4.49 -12.79
N GLU A 230 4.11 -4.12 -13.21
CA GLU A 230 3.86 -3.29 -14.41
C GLU A 230 3.64 -1.82 -14.05
N VAL A 231 3.92 -0.92 -15.00
CA VAL A 231 3.52 0.49 -14.87
C VAL A 231 2.05 0.61 -15.26
N VAL A 232 1.24 1.12 -14.34
CA VAL A 232 -0.19 1.32 -14.58
C VAL A 232 -0.43 2.79 -14.94
N PRO A 233 -1.00 3.10 -16.11
CA PRO A 233 -1.29 4.48 -16.48
C PRO A 233 -2.51 5.02 -15.71
N ILE A 234 -2.53 6.34 -15.52
CA ILE A 234 -3.69 7.03 -14.94
C ILE A 234 -4.91 6.84 -15.86
N GLY A 235 -6.05 6.47 -15.28
CA GLY A 235 -7.29 6.16 -15.97
C GLY A 235 -7.42 4.71 -16.43
N SER A 236 -6.52 3.82 -15.99
CA SER A 236 -6.66 2.38 -16.23
C SER A 236 -7.93 1.84 -15.55
N GLU A 237 -8.59 0.89 -16.22
CA GLU A 237 -9.74 0.14 -15.69
C GLU A 237 -9.35 -1.30 -15.30
N GLN A 238 -8.05 -1.64 -15.32
CA GLN A 238 -7.55 -2.98 -15.00
C GLN A 238 -7.94 -3.41 -13.58
N CYS A 239 -8.41 -4.64 -13.41
CA CYS A 239 -8.67 -5.27 -12.10
C CYS A 239 -7.74 -6.47 -11.81
N GLN A 240 -6.81 -6.73 -12.74
CA GLN A 240 -5.88 -7.83 -12.77
C GLN A 240 -4.65 -7.45 -13.62
N PRO A 241 -3.54 -8.22 -13.54
CA PRO A 241 -2.38 -7.98 -14.37
C PRO A 241 -2.73 -7.92 -15.87
N SER A 242 -2.00 -7.10 -16.64
CA SER A 242 -2.22 -7.02 -18.11
C SER A 242 -1.84 -8.30 -18.86
N SER A 243 -0.96 -9.11 -18.29
CA SER A 243 -0.55 -10.41 -18.81
C SER A 243 -0.07 -11.31 -17.67
N GLU A 244 0.10 -12.60 -17.94
CA GLU A 244 0.66 -13.56 -16.98
C GLU A 244 2.11 -13.24 -16.56
N GLU A 245 2.80 -12.35 -17.28
CA GLU A 245 4.15 -11.92 -16.95
C GLU A 245 4.19 -11.08 -15.66
N PHE A 246 3.10 -10.37 -15.34
CA PHE A 246 3.03 -9.42 -14.24
C PHE A 246 2.24 -9.97 -13.05
N ASP A 247 2.55 -9.45 -11.86
CA ASP A 247 1.91 -9.86 -10.60
C ASP A 247 1.21 -8.67 -9.92
N SER A 248 1.75 -7.46 -10.04
CA SER A 248 1.25 -6.25 -9.38
C SER A 248 1.46 -5.00 -10.24
N GLY A 249 0.87 -3.87 -9.82
CA GLY A 249 1.03 -2.57 -10.48
C GLY A 249 1.83 -1.55 -9.66
N MET A 250 2.46 -0.61 -10.35
CA MET A 250 3.04 0.60 -9.78
C MET A 250 2.76 1.82 -10.65
N ASP A 251 2.79 3.01 -10.06
CA ASP A 251 2.74 4.27 -10.82
C ASP A 251 4.06 4.59 -11.54
N ASN A 252 5.20 4.19 -10.97
CA ASN A 252 6.53 4.37 -11.54
C ASN A 252 7.49 3.26 -11.05
N LEU A 253 8.25 2.64 -11.97
CA LEU A 253 9.17 1.55 -11.60
C LEU A 253 10.47 2.02 -10.93
N GLN A 254 10.91 3.24 -11.20
CA GLN A 254 12.17 3.79 -10.65
C GLN A 254 11.94 4.45 -9.28
N THR A 255 10.84 5.19 -9.16
CA THR A 255 10.49 5.97 -7.97
C THR A 255 9.01 5.78 -7.63
N PRO A 256 8.62 4.58 -7.19
CA PRO A 256 7.22 4.28 -6.93
C PRO A 256 6.68 5.19 -5.82
N THR A 257 5.46 5.68 -6.00
CA THR A 257 4.70 6.36 -4.95
C THR A 257 3.39 5.64 -4.63
N LYS A 258 3.00 4.69 -5.50
CA LYS A 258 1.85 3.80 -5.34
C LYS A 258 2.25 2.38 -5.71
N TYR A 259 1.89 1.46 -4.84
CA TYR A 259 1.75 0.05 -5.16
C TYR A 259 0.27 -0.26 -5.35
N ILE A 260 -0.04 -1.00 -6.40
CA ILE A 260 -1.39 -1.43 -6.74
C ILE A 260 -1.40 -2.95 -6.66
N VAL A 261 -2.12 -3.48 -5.67
CA VAL A 261 -2.39 -4.91 -5.59
C VAL A 261 -3.78 -5.14 -6.17
N TRP A 262 -3.84 -5.89 -7.27
CA TRP A 262 -5.07 -6.13 -7.99
C TRP A 262 -6.17 -6.74 -7.12
N SER A 263 -7.43 -6.43 -7.41
CA SER A 263 -8.57 -6.95 -6.65
C SER A 263 -8.61 -8.47 -6.61
N THR A 264 -8.15 -9.12 -7.69
CA THR A 264 -8.04 -10.58 -7.81
C THR A 264 -7.01 -11.21 -6.87
N HIS A 265 -6.08 -10.42 -6.35
CA HIS A 265 -4.93 -10.89 -5.56
C HIS A 265 -4.84 -10.23 -4.17
N MET A 266 -5.72 -9.29 -3.84
CA MET A 266 -5.57 -8.42 -2.67
C MET A 266 -5.43 -9.20 -1.35
N ASN A 267 -6.18 -10.29 -1.14
CA ASN A 267 -6.14 -11.06 0.11
C ASN A 267 -5.10 -12.17 0.14
N THR A 268 -4.46 -12.48 -0.99
CA THR A 268 -3.39 -13.48 -1.09
C THR A 268 -2.01 -12.83 -1.15
N HIS A 269 -1.93 -11.60 -1.66
CA HIS A 269 -0.69 -10.86 -1.87
C HIS A 269 -0.45 -9.74 -0.87
N THR A 270 -1.35 -9.56 0.12
CA THR A 270 -1.14 -8.62 1.22
C THR A 270 -1.28 -9.32 2.57
N LEU A 271 -0.47 -8.88 3.53
CA LEU A 271 -0.46 -9.38 4.88
C LEU A 271 -0.37 -8.21 5.89
N PRO A 272 -1.47 -7.89 6.58
CA PRO A 272 -1.50 -6.90 7.68
C PRO A 272 -0.62 -7.33 8.87
N GLU A 273 0.45 -6.59 9.18
CA GLU A 273 1.42 -7.01 10.21
C GLU A 273 1.51 -6.06 11.41
N TYR A 274 1.45 -4.75 11.20
CA TYR A 274 1.48 -3.78 12.31
C TYR A 274 0.44 -2.68 12.14
N ILE A 275 -0.09 -2.18 13.26
CA ILE A 275 -0.90 -0.96 13.30
C ILE A 275 -0.14 0.12 14.06
N VAL A 276 0.11 1.25 13.40
CA VAL A 276 0.74 2.43 14.00
C VAL A 276 -0.35 3.46 14.28
N SER A 277 -0.55 3.78 15.56
CA SER A 277 -1.47 4.84 15.99
C SER A 277 -0.67 6.07 16.40
N PHE A 278 -1.05 7.23 15.88
CA PHE A 278 -0.27 8.46 16.03
C PHE A 278 -1.16 9.70 16.13
N ARG A 279 -0.61 10.77 16.69
CA ARG A 279 -1.19 12.12 16.67
C ARG A 279 -0.43 12.98 15.67
N ALA A 280 -1.17 13.82 14.95
CA ALA A 280 -0.64 14.81 14.03
C ALA A 280 -1.63 15.99 13.94
N PRO A 281 -1.22 17.15 13.41
CA PRO A 281 -2.10 18.31 13.34
C PRO A 281 -3.34 18.00 12.48
N PRO A 282 -4.52 18.56 12.81
CA PRO A 282 -5.76 18.28 12.06
C PRO A 282 -5.62 18.56 10.55
N SER A 283 -4.85 19.58 10.19
CA SER A 283 -4.54 19.99 8.83
C SER A 283 -3.32 19.30 8.21
N LEU A 284 -2.94 18.09 8.67
CA LEU A 284 -1.80 17.32 8.17
C LEU A 284 -1.74 17.28 6.63
N ALA A 285 -2.86 16.96 5.97
CA ALA A 285 -2.94 16.91 4.51
C ALA A 285 -2.64 18.27 3.86
N VAL A 286 -3.08 19.37 4.47
CA VAL A 286 -2.80 20.73 3.99
C VAL A 286 -1.32 21.04 4.17
N PHE A 287 -0.76 20.78 5.35
CA PHE A 287 0.67 20.99 5.64
C PHE A 287 1.55 20.24 4.65
N VAL A 288 1.30 18.95 4.44
CA VAL A 288 2.05 18.12 3.50
C VAL A 288 1.92 18.67 2.08
N ARG A 289 0.74 19.11 1.64
CA ARG A 289 0.55 19.72 0.30
C ARG A 289 1.21 21.09 0.12
N THR A 290 1.36 21.86 1.20
CA THR A 290 2.03 23.18 1.17
C THR A 290 3.55 23.08 1.29
N LYS A 291 4.07 22.06 1.99
CA LYS A 291 5.50 21.84 2.29
C LYS A 291 6.19 20.90 1.32
N ARG A 292 5.50 19.86 0.82
CA ARG A 292 5.79 19.41 -0.54
C ARG A 292 5.63 20.70 -1.32
N GLN A 293 6.69 21.19 -1.97
CA GLN A 293 6.47 22.21 -2.98
C GLN A 293 5.22 21.75 -3.73
N PRO A 294 4.22 22.62 -3.97
CA PRO A 294 3.19 22.24 -4.90
C PRO A 294 3.96 21.59 -6.04
N CYS A 295 3.57 20.38 -6.46
CA CYS A 295 3.88 20.01 -7.82
C CYS A 295 3.31 21.18 -8.59
N GLU A 296 4.15 22.19 -8.87
CA GLU A 296 3.83 23.22 -9.80
C GLU A 296 3.41 22.37 -10.98
N PRO A 297 2.14 22.48 -11.40
CA PRO A 297 1.71 21.69 -12.52
C PRO A 297 2.80 21.85 -13.56
N THR A 298 3.32 20.75 -14.07
CA THR A 298 4.49 20.80 -14.98
C THR A 298 4.15 21.65 -16.23
N SER A 299 2.88 22.09 -16.37
CA SER A 299 2.42 23.32 -17.03
C SER A 299 2.09 24.47 -16.07
N PRO A 300 2.52 25.71 -16.35
CA PRO A 300 1.87 26.91 -15.85
C PRO A 300 0.37 26.85 -16.14
N TRP A 301 -0.44 27.22 -15.15
CA TRP A 301 -1.90 27.23 -15.22
C TRP A 301 -2.37 28.12 -16.38
N MET A 302 -3.01 27.52 -17.40
CA MET A 302 -3.74 28.28 -18.42
C MET A 302 -5.19 28.44 -17.92
N PRO A 303 -5.69 29.68 -17.74
CA PRO A 303 -7.08 29.90 -17.38
C PRO A 303 -8.03 29.25 -18.40
N PHE A 304 -9.10 28.61 -17.95
CA PHE A 304 -10.10 28.00 -18.85
C PHE A 304 -10.63 28.96 -19.92
N PRO A 305 -10.91 30.25 -19.64
CA PRO A 305 -11.30 31.20 -20.69
C PRO A 305 -10.26 31.33 -21.81
N VAL A 306 -8.97 31.32 -21.47
CA VAL A 306 -7.86 31.37 -22.44
C VAL A 306 -7.79 30.07 -23.23
N LEU A 307 -7.94 28.93 -22.56
CA LEU A 307 -7.99 27.62 -23.22
C LEU A 307 -9.15 27.52 -24.22
N ILE A 308 -10.35 27.97 -23.83
CA ILE A 308 -11.54 28.00 -24.70
C ILE A 308 -11.31 28.92 -25.90
N SER A 309 -10.67 30.07 -25.69
CA SER A 309 -10.30 30.99 -26.76
C SER A 309 -9.32 30.34 -27.75
N GLU A 310 -8.30 29.62 -27.27
CA GLU A 310 -7.36 28.93 -28.17
C GLU A 310 -8.02 27.74 -28.89
N LEU A 311 -8.86 26.97 -28.20
CA LEU A 311 -9.62 25.86 -28.79
C LEU A 311 -10.59 26.34 -29.88
N SER A 312 -11.14 27.54 -29.75
CA SER A 312 -12.06 28.11 -30.75
C SER A 312 -11.43 28.31 -32.13
N LYS A 313 -10.09 28.32 -32.22
CA LYS A 313 -9.36 28.41 -33.49
C LYS A 313 -9.30 27.08 -34.25
N PHE A 314 -9.56 25.97 -33.56
CA PHE A 314 -9.36 24.61 -34.10
C PHE A 314 -10.63 23.74 -34.04
N LEU A 315 -11.60 24.09 -33.20
CA LEU A 315 -12.83 23.32 -33.02
C LEU A 315 -14.04 23.97 -33.70
N PRO A 316 -15.03 23.17 -34.13
CA PRO A 316 -16.29 23.69 -34.64
C PRO A 316 -17.02 24.57 -33.60
N PRO A 317 -17.76 25.61 -34.03
CA PRO A 317 -18.48 26.51 -33.11
C PRO A 317 -19.44 25.79 -32.16
N GLN A 318 -20.03 24.67 -32.60
CA GLN A 318 -20.95 23.86 -31.79
C GLN A 318 -20.23 23.19 -30.61
N SER A 319 -19.04 22.62 -30.84
CA SER A 319 -18.20 22.02 -29.80
C SER A 319 -17.70 23.07 -28.81
N VAL A 320 -17.29 24.25 -29.30
CA VAL A 320 -16.84 25.37 -28.46
C VAL A 320 -17.99 25.89 -27.58
N SER A 321 -19.21 25.96 -28.12
CA SER A 321 -20.41 26.35 -27.38
C SER A 321 -20.71 25.38 -26.22
N LEU A 322 -20.62 24.07 -26.49
CA LEU A 322 -20.77 23.03 -25.46
C LEU A 322 -19.70 23.15 -24.37
N ILE A 323 -18.44 23.35 -24.75
CA ILE A 323 -17.34 23.56 -23.79
C ILE A 323 -17.61 24.79 -22.92
N ARG A 324 -18.07 25.90 -23.50
CA ARG A 324 -18.40 27.13 -22.76
C ARG A 324 -19.56 26.88 -21.78
N LYS A 325 -20.60 26.15 -22.21
CA LYS A 325 -21.73 25.77 -21.36
C LYS A 325 -21.28 24.94 -20.16
N HIS A 326 -20.37 23.98 -20.36
CA HIS A 326 -19.82 23.17 -19.27
C HIS A 326 -18.95 24.01 -18.32
N HIS A 327 -18.18 24.96 -18.84
CA HIS A 327 -17.38 25.87 -18.03
C HIS A 327 -18.25 26.76 -17.12
N GLU A 328 -19.34 27.33 -17.64
CA GLU A 328 -20.27 28.12 -16.82
C GLU A 328 -20.97 27.26 -15.77
N ALA A 329 -21.40 26.03 -16.12
CA ALA A 329 -21.98 25.10 -15.15
C ALA A 329 -21.01 24.75 -13.99
N HIS A 330 -19.71 24.63 -14.29
CA HIS A 330 -18.67 24.44 -13.26
C HIS A 330 -18.48 25.70 -12.41
N LYS A 331 -18.50 26.89 -13.02
CA LYS A 331 -18.43 28.17 -12.30
C LYS A 331 -19.60 28.35 -11.33
N GLU A 332 -20.79 27.87 -11.71
CA GLU A 332 -22.00 27.81 -10.89
C GLU A 332 -22.04 26.64 -9.89
N ARG A 333 -20.94 25.86 -9.76
CA ARG A 333 -20.82 24.69 -8.87
C ARG A 333 -21.81 23.55 -9.15
N LYS A 334 -22.41 23.52 -10.35
CA LYS A 334 -23.33 22.45 -10.79
C LYS A 334 -22.60 21.26 -11.41
N LEU A 335 -21.31 21.38 -11.65
CA LEU A 335 -20.50 20.40 -12.37
C LEU A 335 -19.10 20.37 -11.76
N SER A 336 -18.59 19.18 -11.41
CA SER A 336 -17.29 19.05 -10.76
C SER A 336 -16.14 19.34 -11.73
N ARG A 337 -14.98 19.71 -11.18
CA ARG A 337 -13.78 19.95 -12.00
C ARG A 337 -13.41 18.74 -12.86
N ASN A 338 -13.55 17.52 -12.32
CA ASN A 338 -13.19 16.29 -13.03
C ASN A 338 -14.14 16.00 -14.20
N GLU A 339 -15.45 16.18 -14.00
CA GLU A 339 -16.43 16.05 -15.07
C GLU A 339 -16.22 17.10 -16.18
N LEU A 340 -15.84 18.33 -15.82
CA LEU A 340 -15.52 19.37 -16.80
C LEU A 340 -14.34 18.93 -17.66
N ILE A 341 -13.30 18.39 -17.03
CA ILE A 341 -12.09 17.92 -17.71
C ILE A 341 -12.41 16.74 -18.62
N GLN A 342 -13.17 15.74 -18.16
CA GLN A 342 -13.54 14.58 -18.99
C GLN A 342 -14.35 15.00 -20.22
N ARG A 343 -15.36 15.87 -20.05
CA ARG A 343 -16.15 16.40 -21.18
C ARG A 343 -15.30 17.22 -22.14
N LEU A 344 -14.36 18.00 -21.62
CA LEU A 344 -13.42 18.76 -22.44
C LEU A 344 -12.50 17.85 -23.26
N ARG A 345 -11.96 16.79 -22.66
CA ARG A 345 -11.14 15.79 -23.37
C ARG A 345 -11.93 15.08 -24.45
N HIS A 346 -13.18 14.74 -24.18
CA HIS A 346 -14.06 14.10 -25.15
C HIS A 346 -14.36 15.02 -26.36
N LEU A 347 -14.61 16.31 -26.11
CA LEU A 347 -14.97 17.28 -27.16
C LEU A 347 -13.77 17.80 -27.97
N ALA A 348 -12.60 17.97 -27.34
CA ALA A 348 -11.41 18.54 -27.97
C ALA A 348 -10.37 17.49 -28.41
N GLY A 349 -10.32 16.35 -27.72
CA GLY A 349 -9.27 15.34 -27.85
C GLY A 349 -7.97 15.72 -27.14
N ASP A 350 -7.32 14.74 -26.52
CA ASP A 350 -6.10 14.96 -25.74
C ASP A 350 -4.93 15.47 -26.58
N ARG A 351 -4.81 15.04 -27.84
CA ARG A 351 -3.75 15.48 -28.74
C ARG A 351 -3.77 17.00 -28.97
N LEU A 352 -4.95 17.57 -29.20
CA LEU A 352 -5.12 19.00 -29.43
C LEU A 352 -4.90 19.80 -28.14
N LEU A 353 -5.43 19.32 -27.02
CA LEU A 353 -5.23 19.94 -25.71
C LEU A 353 -3.74 20.02 -25.35
N ILE A 354 -3.00 18.94 -25.55
CA ILE A 354 -1.54 18.90 -25.33
C ILE A 354 -0.82 19.91 -26.24
N ALA A 355 -1.18 19.98 -27.52
CA ALA A 355 -0.55 20.89 -28.47
C ALA A 355 -0.77 22.37 -28.09
N ILE A 356 -2.01 22.75 -27.73
CA ILE A 356 -2.34 24.12 -27.31
C ILE A 356 -1.60 24.48 -26.02
N ILE A 357 -1.63 23.60 -25.01
CA ILE A 357 -0.95 23.83 -23.72
C ILE A 357 0.56 24.00 -23.95
N LYS A 358 1.19 23.16 -24.79
CA LYS A 358 2.61 23.29 -25.14
C LYS A 358 2.89 24.62 -25.84
N SER A 359 2.05 25.03 -26.80
CA SER A 359 2.23 26.30 -27.52
C SER A 359 2.11 27.53 -26.60
N PHE A 360 1.20 27.47 -25.62
CA PHE A 360 1.01 28.52 -24.62
C PHE A 360 2.24 28.66 -23.72
N ARG A 361 2.88 27.54 -23.32
CA ARG A 361 4.15 27.54 -22.57
C ARG A 361 5.25 28.26 -23.32
N THR A 362 5.45 27.94 -24.61
CA THR A 362 6.49 28.56 -25.43
C THR A 362 6.28 30.07 -25.57
N LYS A 363 5.03 30.52 -25.70
CA LYS A 363 4.70 31.95 -25.76
C LYS A 363 4.95 32.67 -24.43
N GLN A 364 4.55 32.06 -23.31
CA GLN A 364 4.80 32.59 -21.95
C GLN A 364 6.29 32.68 -21.63
N LEU A 365 7.08 31.66 -21.98
CA LEU A 365 8.54 31.66 -21.78
C LEU A 365 9.22 32.77 -22.60
N LYS A 366 8.87 32.92 -23.88
CA LYS A 366 9.38 34.01 -24.73
C LYS A 366 9.00 35.41 -24.21
N ALA A 367 7.78 35.57 -23.69
CA ALA A 367 7.34 36.84 -23.11
C ALA A 367 8.08 37.20 -21.81
N ARG A 368 8.51 36.19 -21.03
CA ARG A 368 9.29 36.40 -19.80
C ARG A 368 10.78 36.63 -20.04
N THR A 369 11.34 36.10 -21.13
CA THR A 369 12.78 36.22 -21.45
C THR A 369 13.11 37.37 -22.41
N GLY A 370 12.13 38.09 -22.96
CA GLY A 370 12.35 39.29 -23.77
C GLY A 370 13.10 39.07 -25.09
N LEU A 371 13.32 37.82 -25.51
CA LEU A 371 13.95 37.51 -26.79
C LEU A 371 12.89 37.51 -27.90
N LYS A 372 12.95 38.54 -28.75
CA LYS A 372 12.23 38.62 -30.03
C LYS A 372 12.76 37.59 -31.02
#